data_AF-A0A9W6QD81-F1
#
_entry.id   AF-A0A9W6QD81-F1
#
_cell.length_a   1.000
_cell.length_b   1.000
_cell.length_c   1.000
_cell.angle_alpha   90.00
_cell.angle_beta   90.00
_cell.angle_gamma   90.00
#
_symmetry.space_group_name_H-M   'P 1'
#
loop_
_entity.id
_entity.type
_entity.pdbx_description
1 polymer ?
#
loop_
_entity_poly.entity_id
_entity_poly.type
_entity_poly.pdbx_seq_one_letter_code
_entity_poly.pdbx_strand_id
1 'polypeptide(L)'
;MTHPSPHPASRRPGLGAGLTALLPTGESSGSAGHRAAEQLLLLREAAVPVPVLTAAVELLGLLADSKDTVTREAAAATVVRLRAAAEAASDR
;
A
#
# COMPACT_ATOMS: atom_id res chain seq x y z
N MET A 1 81.09 9.45 5.95
CA MET A 1 80.33 9.62 7.20
C MET A 1 78.92 10.05 6.84
N THR A 2 77.95 9.38 7.44
CA THR A 2 76.50 9.39 7.21
C THR A 2 75.80 10.73 7.50
N HIS A 3 74.78 11.06 6.70
CA HIS A 3 73.53 11.65 7.22
C HIS A 3 72.33 11.16 6.39
N PRO A 4 71.22 10.74 7.04
CA PRO A 4 70.00 10.28 6.38
C PRO A 4 69.08 11.46 6.08
N SER A 5 68.29 11.37 5.01
CA SER A 5 67.16 12.26 4.79
C SER A 5 65.91 11.46 4.41
N PRO A 6 64.72 11.97 4.76
CA PRO A 6 63.57 11.15 5.08
C PRO A 6 62.68 10.92 3.86
N HIS A 7 62.30 9.67 3.63
CA HIS A 7 61.29 9.32 2.64
C HIS A 7 59.89 9.57 3.22
N PRO A 8 59.01 10.32 2.53
CA PRO A 8 57.60 10.39 2.86
C PRO A 8 56.85 9.33 2.05
N ALA A 9 56.58 8.17 2.65
CA ALA A 9 55.57 7.21 2.21
C ALA A 9 55.42 6.20 3.36
N SER A 10 54.26 5.85 3.87
CA SER A 10 52.96 5.79 3.25
C SER A 10 51.97 5.78 4.41
N ARG A 11 51.06 6.76 4.48
CA ARG A 11 49.86 6.62 5.32
C ARG A 11 49.08 5.46 4.70
N ARG A 12 49.26 4.26 5.24
CA ARG A 12 48.43 3.10 4.91
C ARG A 12 46.97 3.52 5.14
N PRO A 13 46.12 3.58 4.10
CA PRO A 13 44.70 3.75 4.29
C PRO A 13 44.23 2.60 5.17
N GLY A 14 43.65 2.94 6.32
CA GLY A 14 43.20 1.96 7.30
C GLY A 14 42.24 0.96 6.67
N LEU A 15 42.50 -0.32 6.93
CA LEU A 15 41.68 -1.50 6.63
C LEU A 15 40.31 -1.51 7.35
N GLY A 16 39.70 -0.35 7.58
CA GLY A 16 38.44 -0.19 8.32
C GLY A 16 37.30 0.41 7.52
N ALA A 17 37.58 1.17 6.45
CA ALA A 17 36.54 1.84 5.66
C ALA A 17 35.89 0.94 4.59
N GLY A 18 36.65 -0.02 4.05
CA GLY A 18 36.17 -0.89 2.97
C GLY A 18 35.21 -1.99 3.45
N LEU A 19 35.35 -2.46 4.69
CA LEU A 19 34.48 -3.51 5.25
C LEU A 19 33.13 -2.96 5.73
N THR A 20 33.08 -1.73 6.25
CA THR A 20 31.82 -1.07 6.63
C THR A 20 31.00 -0.61 5.42
N ALA A 21 31.63 -0.43 4.26
CA ALA A 21 30.93 -0.20 2.98
C ALA A 21 30.23 -1.45 2.42
N LEU A 22 30.55 -2.65 2.93
CA LEU A 22 29.90 -3.91 2.59
C LEU A 22 28.77 -4.27 3.56
N LEU A 23 28.65 -3.57 4.68
CA LEU A 23 27.43 -3.62 5.47
C LEU A 23 26.35 -2.97 4.62
N PRO A 24 25.20 -3.63 4.38
CA PRO A 24 24.09 -2.98 3.72
C PRO A 24 23.71 -1.75 4.53
N THR A 25 24.13 -0.57 4.11
CA THR A 25 23.57 0.72 4.52
C THR A 25 22.22 0.93 3.83
N GLY A 26 21.50 -0.17 3.60
CA GLY A 26 20.16 -0.21 3.10
C GLY A 26 19.23 0.18 4.22
N GLU A 27 19.23 1.46 4.57
CA GLU A 27 17.99 2.12 4.94
C GLU A 27 17.08 2.11 3.70
N SER A 28 16.51 0.95 3.40
CA SER A 28 15.35 0.85 2.54
C SER A 28 14.54 -0.38 2.87
N SER A 29 13.33 -0.08 3.34
CA SER A 29 12.11 -0.80 3.01
C SER A 29 11.79 -2.07 3.80
N GLY A 30 11.50 -1.85 5.09
CA GLY A 30 10.53 -2.64 5.87
C GLY A 30 10.89 -4.09 6.18
N SER A 31 10.55 -4.56 7.38
CA SER A 31 10.57 -6.00 7.67
C SER A 31 9.67 -6.76 6.68
N ALA A 32 9.86 -8.07 6.52
CA ALA A 32 8.96 -8.89 5.70
C ALA A 32 7.48 -8.72 6.12
N GLY A 33 7.23 -8.55 7.42
CA GLY A 33 5.90 -8.24 7.94
C GLY A 33 5.38 -6.86 7.52
N HIS A 34 6.24 -5.84 7.47
CA HIS A 34 5.87 -4.51 6.97
C HIS A 34 5.48 -4.55 5.49
N ARG A 35 6.27 -5.23 4.64
CA ARG A 35 5.93 -5.41 3.22
C ARG A 35 4.63 -6.20 3.05
N ALA A 36 4.43 -7.26 3.84
CA ALA A 36 3.17 -8.01 3.80
C ALA A 36 1.97 -7.14 4.21
N ALA A 37 2.12 -6.31 5.24
CA ALA A 37 1.08 -5.37 5.66
C ALA A 37 0.76 -4.33 4.58
N GLU A 38 1.77 -3.77 3.90
CA GLU A 38 1.56 -2.87 2.76
C GLU A 38 0.84 -3.56 1.60
N GLN A 39 1.22 -4.80 1.26
CA GLN A 39 0.54 -5.57 0.22
C GLN A 39 -0.92 -5.86 0.59
N LEU A 40 -1.22 -6.12 1.88
CA LEU A 40 -2.59 -6.29 2.36
C LEU A 40 -3.38 -4.98 2.34
N LEU A 41 -2.74 -3.83 2.58
CA LEU A 41 -3.39 -2.52 2.47
C LEU A 41 -3.83 -2.22 1.04
N LEU A 42 -3.07 -2.67 0.03
CA LEU A 42 -3.46 -2.56 -1.38
C LEU A 42 -4.71 -3.38 -1.73
N LEU A 43 -5.06 -4.40 -0.92
CA LEU A 43 -6.26 -5.23 -1.10
C LEU A 43 -7.50 -4.68 -0.38
N ARG A 44 -7.38 -3.54 0.32
CA ARG A 44 -8.51 -2.93 1.04
C ARG A 44 -9.63 -2.50 0.09
N GLU A 45 -9.28 -2.15 -1.14
CA GLU A 45 -10.19 -1.61 -2.14
C GLU A 45 -10.22 -2.51 -3.37
N ALA A 46 -11.41 -2.71 -3.91
CA ALA A 46 -11.62 -3.43 -5.16
C ALA A 46 -12.19 -2.47 -6.20
N ALA A 47 -11.58 -2.43 -7.38
CA ALA A 47 -12.15 -1.71 -8.51
C ALA A 47 -13.40 -2.44 -9.00
N VAL A 48 -14.57 -1.82 -8.83
CA VAL A 48 -15.84 -2.36 -9.31
C VAL A 48 -16.34 -1.49 -10.46
N PRO A 49 -16.68 -2.06 -11.63
CA PRO A 49 -17.25 -1.28 -12.73
C PRO A 49 -18.58 -0.65 -12.32
N VAL A 50 -18.81 0.62 -12.69
CA VAL A 50 -20.05 1.34 -12.41
C VAL A 50 -21.31 0.56 -12.84
N PRO A 51 -21.35 -0.10 -14.03
CA PRO A 51 -22.51 -0.91 -14.42
C PRO A 51 -22.86 -2.04 -13.45
N VAL A 52 -21.86 -2.61 -12.75
CA VAL A 52 -22.07 -3.64 -11.73
C VAL A 52 -22.77 -3.05 -10.50
N LEU A 53 -22.39 -1.82 -10.10
CA LEU A 53 -23.07 -1.11 -9.00
C LEU A 53 -24.52 -0.79 -9.36
N THR A 54 -24.77 -0.36 -10.60
CA THR A 54 -26.13 -0.09 -11.10
C THR A 54 -27.00 -1.36 -11.08
N ALA A 55 -26.48 -2.48 -11.59
CA ALA A 55 -27.19 -3.75 -11.55
C ALA A 55 -27.49 -4.22 -10.12
N ALA A 56 -26.54 -4.04 -9.19
CA ALA A 56 -26.76 -4.36 -7.78
C ALA A 56 -27.87 -3.52 -7.14
N VAL A 57 -27.97 -2.22 -7.49
CA VAL A 57 -29.06 -1.35 -7.04
C VAL A 57 -30.42 -1.85 -7.55
N GLU A 58 -30.51 -2.27 -8.81
CA GLU A 58 -31.74 -2.81 -9.38
C GLU A 58 -32.18 -4.11 -8.68
N LEU A 59 -31.24 -5.03 -8.46
CA LEU A 59 -31.49 -6.28 -7.76
C LEU A 59 -31.95 -6.07 -6.31
N LEU A 60 -31.33 -5.13 -5.59
CA LEU A 60 -31.73 -4.76 -4.23
C LEU A 60 -33.11 -4.08 -4.19
N GLY A 61 -33.51 -3.42 -5.27
CA GLY A 61 -34.86 -2.85 -5.41
C GLY A 61 -35.97 -3.90 -5.30
N LEU A 62 -35.69 -5.16 -5.67
CA LEU A 62 -36.63 -6.28 -5.52
C LEU A 62 -36.98 -6.59 -4.06
N LEU A 63 -36.18 -6.11 -3.11
CA LEU A 63 -36.37 -6.32 -1.67
C LEU A 63 -37.17 -5.18 -1.00
N ALA A 64 -37.62 -4.17 -1.76
CA ALA A 64 -38.35 -3.02 -1.22
C ALA A 64 -39.64 -3.44 -0.48
N ASP A 65 -40.33 -4.47 -0.98
CA ASP A 65 -41.56 -5.00 -0.39
C ASP A 65 -41.32 -6.27 0.45
N SER A 66 -40.07 -6.53 0.86
CA SER A 66 -39.75 -7.67 1.73
C SER A 66 -40.56 -7.57 3.03
N LYS A 67 -41.14 -8.71 3.43
CA LYS A 67 -41.86 -8.85 4.71
C LYS A 67 -40.92 -8.81 5.91
N ASP A 68 -39.64 -9.13 5.69
CA ASP A 68 -38.61 -8.98 6.72
C ASP A 68 -38.09 -7.54 6.73
N THR A 69 -38.43 -6.83 7.80
CA THR A 69 -38.01 -5.44 8.05
C THR A 69 -36.49 -5.29 8.03
N VAL A 70 -35.75 -6.25 8.60
CA VAL A 70 -34.28 -6.17 8.65
C VAL A 70 -33.70 -6.24 7.24
N THR A 71 -34.17 -7.19 6.43
CA THR A 71 -33.75 -7.30 5.03
C THR A 71 -34.10 -6.04 4.23
N ARG A 72 -35.30 -5.49 4.39
CA ARG A 72 -35.72 -4.27 3.67
C ARG A 72 -34.86 -3.06 4.03
N GLU A 73 -34.62 -2.83 5.32
CA GLU A 73 -33.78 -1.72 5.79
C GLU A 73 -32.33 -1.88 5.35
N ALA A 74 -31.78 -3.09 5.43
CA ALA A 74 -30.44 -3.38 4.95
C ALA A 74 -30.30 -3.15 3.44
N ALA A 75 -31.29 -3.57 2.65
CA ALA A 75 -31.32 -3.33 1.21
C ALA A 75 -31.37 -1.83 0.90
N ALA A 76 -32.27 -1.08 1.55
CA ALA A 76 -32.38 0.36 1.37
C ALA A 76 -31.09 1.10 1.72
N ALA A 77 -30.47 0.78 2.86
CA ALA A 77 -29.21 1.38 3.28
C ALA A 77 -28.05 1.03 2.32
N THR A 78 -28.07 -0.17 1.73
CA THR A 78 -27.08 -0.59 0.73
C THR A 78 -27.27 0.16 -0.59
N VAL A 79 -28.51 0.32 -1.06
CA VAL A 79 -28.82 1.09 -2.27
C VAL A 79 -28.31 2.53 -2.16
N VAL A 80 -28.52 3.19 -1.02
CA VAL A 80 -28.01 4.55 -0.78
C VAL A 80 -26.49 4.62 -0.93
N ARG A 81 -25.76 3.66 -0.35
CA ARG A 81 -24.29 3.61 -0.43
C ARG A 81 -23.80 3.34 -1.85
N LEU A 82 -24.43 2.41 -2.57
CA LEU A 82 -24.05 2.06 -3.94
C LEU A 82 -24.27 3.22 -4.91
N ARG A 83 -25.39 3.94 -4.78
CA ARG A 83 -25.65 5.16 -5.58
C ARG A 83 -24.60 6.23 -5.31
N ALA A 84 -24.31 6.53 -4.05
CA ALA A 84 -23.26 7.49 -3.69
C ALA A 84 -21.89 7.10 -4.27
N ALA A 85 -21.55 5.80 -4.26
CA ALA A 85 -20.31 5.30 -4.86
C ALA A 85 -20.27 5.46 -6.39
N ALA A 86 -21.40 5.25 -7.07
CA ALA A 86 -21.51 5.42 -8.52
C ALA A 86 -21.40 6.89 -8.96
N GLU A 87 -22.04 7.80 -8.22
CA GLU A 87 -21.93 9.25 -8.46
C GLU A 87 -20.49 9.73 -8.24
N ALA A 88 -19.86 9.34 -7.12
CA ALA A 88 -18.46 9.69 -6.84
C ALA A 88 -17.46 9.10 -7.87
N ALA A 89 -17.84 8.04 -8.59
CA ALA A 89 -17.05 7.50 -9.69
C ALA A 89 -17.24 8.29 -11.00
N SER A 90 -18.35 9.01 -11.15
CA SER A 90 -18.64 9.83 -12.33
C SER A 90 -17.98 11.22 -12.25
N ASP A 91 -17.68 11.70 -11.04
CA ASP A 91 -16.98 12.97 -10.77
C ASP A 91 -15.45 12.92 -10.93
N ARG A 92 -14.88 11.74 -11.25
CA ARG A 92 -13.43 11.52 -11.43
C ARG A 92 -13.05 11.41 -12.90
#